data_AF-A0A353U1R5-F1
#
_entry.id   AF-A0A353U1R5-F1
#
_cell.length_a   1.000
_cell.length_b   1.000
_cell.length_c   1.000
_cell.angle_alpha   90.00
_cell.angle_beta   90.00
_cell.angle_gamma   90.00
#
_symmetry.space_group_name_H-M   'P 1'
#
loop_
_entity.id
_entity.type
_entity.pdbx_description
1 polymer ?
#
loop_
_entity_poly.entity_id
_entity_poly.type
_entity_poly.pdbx_seq_one_letter_code
_entity_poly.pdbx_strand_id
1 'polypeptide(L)'
;MSKIPLILKREYLTRVKKKSFIIMTILGPLFFAAMVIIPGWVASMSDSDEKTVAVIDHSGLYIDKINDTEIIKFEYIDPTSEDNLRNDFAGSGYYAFLIISDNLLVNPNAIHLYS
;
A
#
# COMPACT_ATOMS: atom_id res chain seq x y z
N MET A 1 -13.79 57.34 -33.11
CA MET A 1 -13.19 56.93 -31.81
C MET A 1 -13.89 55.67 -31.31
N SER A 2 -13.18 54.57 -31.11
CA SER A 2 -13.78 53.29 -30.68
C SER A 2 -13.95 53.24 -29.16
N LYS A 3 -15.17 52.95 -28.69
CA LYS A 3 -15.49 52.84 -27.25
C LYS A 3 -15.17 51.46 -26.63
N ILE A 4 -14.83 50.49 -27.48
CA ILE A 4 -14.57 49.09 -27.11
C ILE A 4 -13.53 48.95 -25.97
N PRO A 5 -12.37 49.64 -26.00
CA PRO A 5 -11.36 49.49 -24.94
C PRO A 5 -11.86 49.92 -23.55
N LEU A 6 -12.73 50.94 -23.51
CA LEU A 6 -13.31 51.45 -22.27
C LEU A 6 -14.28 50.44 -21.64
N ILE A 7 -15.07 49.77 -22.48
CA ILE A 7 -16.03 48.75 -22.06
C ILE A 7 -15.31 47.52 -21.52
N LEU A 8 -14.27 47.05 -22.23
CA LEU A 8 -13.45 45.91 -21.78
C LEU A 8 -12.82 46.16 -20.41
N LYS A 9 -12.25 47.36 -20.19
CA LYS A 9 -11.64 47.73 -18.91
C LYS A 9 -12.65 47.66 -17.76
N ARG A 10 -13.86 48.22 -17.96
CA ARG A 10 -14.91 48.21 -16.94
C ARG A 10 -15.35 46.77 -16.60
N GLU A 11 -15.60 45.96 -17.61
CA GLU A 11 -16.08 44.59 -17.44
C GLU A 11 -15.03 43.72 -16.72
N TYR A 12 -13.76 43.80 -17.15
CA TYR A 12 -12.65 43.08 -16.53
C TYR A 12 -12.49 43.44 -15.05
N LEU A 13 -12.43 44.73 -14.71
CA LEU A 13 -12.29 45.18 -13.31
C LEU A 13 -13.48 44.75 -12.45
N THR A 14 -14.68 44.73 -13.01
CA THR A 14 -15.89 44.29 -12.29
C THR A 14 -15.84 42.79 -11.98
N ARG A 15 -15.33 41.98 -12.91
CA ARG A 15 -15.19 40.52 -12.72
C ARG A 15 -14.05 40.18 -11.77
N VAL A 16 -12.86 40.74 -11.97
CA VAL A 16 -11.65 40.37 -11.21
C VAL A 16 -11.71 40.83 -9.75
N LYS A 17 -12.36 41.96 -9.45
CA LYS A 17 -12.52 42.45 -8.07
C LYS A 17 -13.62 41.75 -7.28
N LYS A 18 -14.41 40.88 -7.93
CA LYS A 18 -15.47 40.13 -7.23
C LYS A 18 -14.80 39.13 -6.28
N LYS A 19 -15.23 39.11 -5.01
CA LYS A 19 -14.68 38.20 -3.99
C LYS A 19 -14.68 36.73 -4.45
N SER A 20 -15.76 36.29 -5.11
CA SER A 20 -15.85 34.93 -5.65
C SER A 20 -14.82 34.64 -6.73
N PHE A 21 -14.45 35.64 -7.56
CA PHE A 21 -13.44 35.47 -8.60
C PHE A 21 -12.06 35.25 -7.97
N ILE A 22 -11.70 36.08 -6.99
CA ILE A 22 -10.42 35.97 -6.28
C ILE A 22 -10.32 34.62 -5.57
N ILE A 23 -11.39 34.22 -4.86
CA ILE A 23 -11.45 32.94 -4.15
C ILE A 23 -11.29 31.77 -5.11
N MET A 24 -12.05 31.74 -6.22
CA MET A 24 -11.97 30.63 -7.19
C MET A 24 -10.65 30.62 -7.96
N THR A 25 -10.00 31.76 -8.16
CA THR A 25 -8.68 31.83 -8.83
C THR A 25 -7.60 31.14 -7.99
N ILE A 26 -7.73 31.12 -6.67
CA ILE A 26 -6.79 30.42 -5.77
C ILE A 26 -7.27 28.98 -5.51
N LEU A 27 -8.55 28.80 -5.21
CA LEU A 27 -9.13 27.49 -4.92
C LEU A 27 -9.09 26.54 -6.12
N GLY A 28 -9.32 27.02 -7.33
CA GLY A 28 -9.33 26.20 -8.54
C GLY A 28 -8.00 25.46 -8.72
N PRO A 29 -6.87 26.18 -8.85
CA PRO A 29 -5.55 25.55 -8.95
C PRO A 29 -5.21 24.65 -7.77
N LEU A 30 -5.54 25.05 -6.53
CA LEU A 30 -5.27 24.24 -5.35
C LEU A 30 -6.07 22.93 -5.36
N PHE A 31 -7.34 23.00 -5.74
CA PHE A 31 -8.21 21.84 -5.88
C PHE A 31 -7.70 20.89 -6.96
N PHE A 32 -7.32 21.41 -8.14
CA PHE A 32 -6.71 20.59 -9.19
C PHE A 32 -5.39 19.95 -8.74
N ALA A 33 -4.54 20.69 -8.03
CA ALA A 33 -3.32 20.14 -7.46
C ALA A 33 -3.63 19.00 -6.47
N ALA A 34 -4.59 19.20 -5.57
CA ALA A 34 -5.03 18.18 -4.62
C ALA A 34 -5.59 16.94 -5.34
N MET A 35 -6.38 17.11 -6.40
CA MET A 35 -6.93 15.99 -7.20
C MET A 35 -5.84 15.13 -7.86
N VAL A 36 -4.67 15.69 -8.18
CA VAL A 36 -3.56 14.94 -8.78
C VAL A 36 -2.63 14.39 -7.69
N ILE A 37 -2.27 15.21 -6.71
CA ILE A 37 -1.29 14.88 -5.68
C ILE A 37 -1.85 13.84 -4.71
N ILE A 38 -3.09 13.97 -4.25
CA ILE A 38 -3.63 13.08 -3.21
C ILE A 38 -3.70 11.63 -3.71
N PRO A 39 -4.29 11.32 -4.89
CA PRO A 39 -4.29 9.94 -5.39
C PRO A 39 -2.89 9.43 -5.71
N GLY A 40 -2.01 10.29 -6.25
CA GLY A 40 -0.61 9.91 -6.51
C GLY A 40 0.16 9.57 -5.24
N TRP A 41 -0.07 10.33 -4.16
CA TRP A 41 0.52 10.06 -2.85
C TRP A 41 -0.05 8.79 -2.23
N VAL A 42 -1.37 8.59 -2.24
CA VAL A 42 -2.00 7.35 -1.76
C VAL A 42 -1.52 6.13 -2.57
N ALA A 43 -1.40 6.25 -3.88
CA ALA A 43 -0.86 5.19 -4.72
C ALA A 43 0.63 4.93 -4.45
N SER A 44 1.41 5.94 -4.07
CA SER A 44 2.80 5.74 -3.65
C SER A 44 2.94 5.07 -2.27
N MET A 45 1.84 5.03 -1.49
CA MET A 45 1.80 4.34 -0.20
C MET A 45 1.45 2.85 -0.32
N SER A 46 1.26 2.30 -1.53
CA SER A 46 0.96 0.87 -1.68
C SER A 46 2.21 0.00 -1.48
N ASP A 47 2.18 -0.80 -0.42
CA ASP A 47 2.91 -2.06 -0.18
C ASP A 47 4.45 -2.00 -0.29
N SER A 48 5.08 -1.08 0.44
CA SER A 48 6.44 -1.29 0.94
C SER A 48 6.45 -2.03 2.29
N ASP A 49 5.30 -2.49 2.77
CA ASP A 49 5.23 -3.32 3.97
C ASP A 49 5.81 -4.68 3.61
N GLU A 50 7.09 -4.83 3.91
CA GLU A 50 7.82 -6.08 3.91
C GLU A 50 6.96 -7.16 4.57
N LYS A 51 6.50 -8.13 3.77
CA LYS A 51 5.55 -9.15 4.23
C LYS A 51 6.33 -10.28 4.90
N THR A 52 6.29 -10.35 6.21
CA THR A 52 6.90 -11.46 6.93
C THR A 52 5.99 -12.68 6.91
N VAL A 53 6.50 -13.79 6.39
CA VAL A 53 5.86 -15.10 6.36
C VAL A 53 6.56 -16.01 7.36
N ALA A 54 5.82 -16.50 8.35
CA ALA A 54 6.36 -17.49 9.28
C ALA A 54 6.47 -18.86 8.60
N VAL A 55 7.57 -19.57 8.81
CA VAL A 55 7.81 -20.91 8.26
C VAL A 55 7.95 -21.89 9.40
N ILE A 56 7.04 -22.87 9.44
CA ILE A 56 7.02 -23.98 10.38
C ILE A 56 7.39 -25.24 9.60
N ASP A 57 8.64 -25.68 9.74
CA ASP A 57 9.14 -26.89 9.09
C ASP A 57 9.28 -28.03 10.10
N HIS A 58 8.34 -28.97 10.07
CA HIS A 58 8.38 -30.19 10.90
C HIS A 58 9.41 -31.20 10.41
N SER A 59 9.85 -31.11 9.16
CA SER A 59 10.85 -32.02 8.58
C SER A 59 12.29 -31.58 8.88
N GLY A 60 12.51 -30.28 9.13
CA GLY A 60 13.81 -29.65 9.30
C GLY A 60 14.68 -29.62 8.03
N LEU A 61 14.16 -30.06 6.87
CA LEU A 61 14.90 -30.16 5.61
C LEU A 61 15.00 -28.83 4.87
N TYR A 62 14.16 -27.86 5.21
CA TYR A 62 13.95 -26.61 4.49
C TYR A 62 14.35 -25.36 5.28
N ILE A 63 14.88 -25.53 6.50
CA ILE A 63 15.45 -24.44 7.30
C ILE A 63 16.55 -23.75 6.50
N ASP A 64 16.43 -22.42 6.39
CA ASP A 64 17.33 -21.54 5.62
C ASP A 64 17.46 -21.92 4.13
N LYS A 65 16.51 -22.66 3.56
CA LYS A 65 16.49 -23.01 2.12
C LYS A 65 15.60 -22.10 1.29
N ILE A 66 14.67 -21.41 1.94
CA ILE A 66 13.80 -20.42 1.30
C ILE A 66 14.48 -19.06 1.43
N ASN A 67 14.81 -18.45 0.29
CA ASN A 67 15.43 -17.14 0.25
C ASN A 67 14.37 -16.04 0.32
N ASP A 68 14.70 -14.97 1.04
CA ASP A 68 13.93 -13.73 1.02
C ASP A 68 13.84 -13.13 -0.38
N THR A 69 12.79 -12.34 -0.60
CA THR A 69 12.63 -11.49 -1.77
C THR A 69 12.61 -10.02 -1.37
N GLU A 70 12.51 -9.10 -2.33
CA GLU A 70 12.41 -7.66 -2.06
C GLU A 70 11.16 -7.28 -1.26
N ILE A 71 10.13 -8.12 -1.26
CA ILE A 71 8.80 -7.83 -0.69
C ILE A 71 8.33 -8.86 0.35
N ILE A 72 9.01 -10.00 0.48
CA ILE A 72 8.65 -11.10 1.39
C ILE A 72 9.88 -11.54 2.17
N LYS A 73 9.72 -11.62 3.49
CA LYS A 73 10.70 -12.16 4.43
C LYS A 73 10.21 -13.48 5.00
N PHE A 74 11.10 -14.46 5.10
CA PHE A 74 10.79 -15.75 5.72
C PHE A 74 11.41 -15.83 7.11
N GLU A 75 10.57 -15.97 8.12
CA GLU A 75 11.02 -16.19 9.51
C GLU A 75 10.73 -17.63 9.91
N TYR A 76 11.77 -18.40 10.20
CA TYR A 76 11.60 -19.78 10.66
C TYR A 76 11.28 -19.80 12.15
N ILE A 77 10.14 -20.38 12.50
CA ILE A 77 9.67 -20.48 13.88
C ILE A 77 9.61 -21.93 14.32
N ASP A 78 9.77 -22.16 15.63
CA ASP A 78 9.74 -23.50 16.20
C ASP A 78 8.37 -24.15 15.97
N PRO A 79 8.32 -25.43 15.51
CA PRO A 79 7.07 -26.16 15.30
C PRO A 79 6.13 -26.19 16.52
N THR A 80 6.66 -26.09 17.74
CA THR A 80 5.86 -26.01 18.98
C THR A 80 5.00 -24.75 19.07
N SER A 81 5.30 -23.71 18.27
CA SER A 81 4.56 -22.46 18.23
C SER A 81 3.37 -22.49 17.26
N GLU A 82 3.18 -23.58 16.49
CA GLU A 82 2.11 -23.69 15.50
C GLU A 82 0.72 -23.45 16.10
N ASP A 83 0.41 -24.10 17.23
CA ASP A 83 -0.90 -23.97 17.87
C ASP A 83 -1.18 -22.53 18.32
N ASN A 84 -0.16 -21.83 18.84
CA ASN A 84 -0.28 -20.44 19.24
C ASN A 84 -0.56 -19.54 18.04
N LEU A 85 0.15 -19.77 16.93
CA LEU A 85 -0.02 -19.00 15.70
C LEU A 85 -1.38 -19.24 15.04
N ARG A 86 -1.90 -20.47 15.08
CA ARG A 86 -3.25 -20.79 14.59
C ARG A 86 -4.35 -20.14 15.43
N ASN A 87 -4.14 -20.05 16.74
CA ASN A 87 -5.12 -19.47 17.67
C ASN A 87 -5.11 -17.94 17.66
N ASP A 88 -3.94 -17.30 17.49
CA ASP A 88 -3.78 -15.84 17.46
C ASP A 88 -3.01 -15.35 16.23
N PHE A 89 -3.50 -15.72 15.04
CA PHE A 89 -2.87 -15.27 13.80
C PHE A 89 -2.95 -13.75 13.63
N ALA A 90 -4.10 -13.13 13.97
CA ALA A 90 -4.31 -11.69 13.84
C ALA A 90 -3.39 -10.86 14.75
N GLY A 91 -3.03 -11.36 15.94
CA GLY A 91 -2.10 -10.72 16.85
C GLY A 91 -0.62 -10.98 16.55
N SER A 92 -0.32 -12.00 15.73
CA SER A 92 1.06 -12.43 15.47
C SER A 92 1.90 -11.43 14.65
N GLY A 93 1.25 -10.57 13.88
CA GLY A 93 1.92 -9.62 12.98
C GLY A 93 2.50 -10.25 11.71
N TYR A 94 2.33 -11.56 11.49
CA TYR A 94 2.70 -12.22 10.25
C TYR A 94 1.67 -11.97 9.15
N TYR A 95 2.15 -11.81 7.91
CA TYR A 95 1.29 -11.72 6.73
C TYR A 95 0.67 -13.07 6.37
N ALA A 96 1.42 -14.14 6.56
CA ALA A 96 0.99 -15.52 6.33
C ALA A 96 1.89 -16.47 7.14
N PHE A 97 1.48 -17.73 7.25
CA PHE A 97 2.35 -18.79 7.75
C PHE A 97 2.31 -20.04 6.87
N LEU A 98 3.49 -20.62 6.68
CA LEU A 98 3.75 -21.77 5.84
C LEU A 98 4.08 -22.97 6.71
N ILE A 99 3.36 -24.07 6.52
CA ILE A 99 3.59 -25.32 7.25
C ILE A 99 4.09 -26.36 6.28
N ILE A 100 5.26 -26.93 6.59
CA ILE A 100 5.86 -28.04 5.87
C ILE A 100 5.88 -29.24 6.82
N SER A 101 5.05 -30.24 6.52
CA SER A 101 4.84 -31.39 7.40
C SER A 101 5.75 -32.59 7.08
N ASP A 102 6.33 -32.65 5.88
CA ASP A 102 7.14 -33.78 5.41
C ASP A 102 8.07 -33.37 4.25
N ASN A 103 8.93 -34.29 3.80
CA ASN A 103 9.80 -34.11 2.65
C ASN A 103 8.97 -33.94 1.36
N LEU A 104 9.00 -32.74 0.81
CA LEU A 104 8.30 -32.32 -0.41
C LEU A 104 8.75 -33.04 -1.69
N LEU A 105 9.94 -33.67 -1.70
CA LEU A 105 10.37 -34.51 -2.82
C LEU A 105 9.65 -35.88 -2.82
N VAL A 106 9.22 -36.34 -1.66
CA VAL A 106 8.51 -37.62 -1.47
C VAL A 106 7.00 -37.39 -1.42
N ASN A 107 6.57 -36.37 -0.69
CA ASN A 107 5.18 -35.96 -0.52
C ASN A 107 5.00 -34.47 -0.88
N PRO A 108 4.81 -34.13 -2.17
CA PRO A 108 4.63 -32.75 -2.61
C PRO A 108 3.43 -32.02 -2.02
N ASN A 109 2.47 -32.74 -1.44
CA ASN A 109 1.26 -32.17 -0.84
C ASN A 109 1.44 -31.81 0.64
N ALA A 110 2.62 -32.06 1.23
CA ALA A 110 2.92 -31.78 2.65
C ALA A 110 3.24 -30.30 2.92
N ILE A 111 2.77 -29.39 2.08
CA ILE A 111 2.99 -27.94 2.20
C ILE A 111 1.65 -27.21 2.18
N HIS A 112 1.41 -26.36 3.18
CA HIS A 112 0.19 -25.58 3.32
C HIS A 112 0.50 -24.15 3.71
N LEU A 113 -0.09 -23.20 2.98
CA LEU A 113 -0.01 -21.77 3.27
C LEU A 113 -1.35 -21.29 3.86
N TYR A 114 -1.27 -20.51 4.94
CA TYR A 114 -2.41 -19.89 5.60
C TYR A 114 -2.18 -18.37 5.67
N SER A 115 -3.20 -17.58 5.30
CA SER A 115 -3.18 -16.11 5.24
C SER A 115 -4.52 -15.52 5.63
#